data_AF-A0A0Q4IP81-F1
#
_entry.id   AF-A0A0Q4IP81-F1
#
_cell.length_a   1.000
_cell.length_b   1.000
_cell.length_c   1.000
_cell.angle_alpha   90.00
_cell.angle_beta   90.00
_cell.angle_gamma   90.00
#
_symmetry.space_group_name_H-M   'P 1'
#
loop_
_entity.id
_entity.type
_entity.pdbx_description
1 polymer ?
#
loop_
_entity_poly.entity_id
_entity_poly.type
_entity_poly.pdbx_seq_one_letter_code
_entity_poly.pdbx_strand_id
1 'polypeptide(L)'
;MAVSLLPTPELAAQYSDWLDTFRGHSVTRDTANWAMADLITEARRKGIGATTSEMSDVLDLARVKLSTSVRIATAFPPGKRDERLSFEVHSQLSCLPDETRFETLATAAAEGWGERRAKAAAVAYRQERAGFVDEDREATLAVHVMRAWNRATPEAREYFNDLREIAGLGIIDEDA
;
A
#
# COMPACT_ATOMS: atom_id res chain seq x y z
N MET A 1 -25.67 34.64 1.87
CA MET A 1 -26.28 33.82 0.80
C MET A 1 -25.17 33.05 0.11
N ALA A 2 -25.12 31.73 0.28
CA ALA A 2 -24.19 30.89 -0.49
C ALA A 2 -24.83 30.62 -1.86
N VAL A 3 -24.27 31.20 -2.92
CA VAL A 3 -24.63 30.86 -4.30
C VAL A 3 -24.08 29.46 -4.55
N SER A 4 -24.94 28.45 -4.47
CA SER A 4 -24.62 27.11 -4.95
C SER A 4 -24.58 27.20 -6.48
N LEU A 5 -23.38 27.37 -7.03
CA LEU A 5 -23.12 27.29 -8.46
C LEU A 5 -23.17 25.81 -8.84
N LEU A 6 -24.36 25.30 -9.13
CA LEU A 6 -24.45 24.04 -9.86
C LEU A 6 -23.80 24.26 -11.24
N PRO A 7 -22.88 23.38 -11.66
CA PRO A 7 -22.20 23.53 -12.94
C PRO A 7 -23.24 23.55 -14.07
N THR A 8 -23.02 24.41 -15.06
CA THR A 8 -23.83 24.40 -16.27
C THR A 8 -23.73 23.02 -16.95
N PRO A 9 -24.74 22.59 -17.73
CA PRO A 9 -24.68 21.31 -18.45
C PRO A 9 -23.43 21.17 -19.32
N GLU A 10 -22.97 22.28 -19.90
CA GLU A 10 -21.73 22.36 -20.67
C GLU A 10 -20.48 22.10 -19.81
N LEU A 11 -20.40 22.71 -18.62
CA LEU A 11 -19.29 22.47 -17.69
C LEU A 11 -19.30 21.04 -17.14
N ALA A 12 -20.48 20.45 -16.93
CA ALA A 12 -20.62 19.06 -16.53
C ALA A 12 -20.13 18.10 -17.62
N ALA A 13 -20.41 18.39 -18.89
CA ALA A 13 -19.89 17.62 -20.02
C ALA A 13 -18.36 17.72 -20.14
N GLN A 14 -17.81 18.95 -20.10
CA GLN A 14 -16.36 19.19 -20.13
C GLN A 14 -15.65 18.47 -18.97
N TYR A 15 -16.25 18.47 -17.77
CA TYR A 15 -15.70 17.75 -16.62
C TYR A 15 -15.71 16.23 -16.82
N SER A 16 -16.77 15.68 -17.42
CA SER A 16 -16.84 14.25 -17.75
C SER A 16 -15.74 13.85 -18.74
N ASP A 17 -15.59 14.60 -19.83
CA ASP A 17 -14.55 14.34 -20.85
C ASP A 17 -13.14 14.42 -20.26
N TRP A 18 -12.94 15.40 -19.36
CA TRP A 18 -11.70 15.55 -18.62
C TRP A 18 -11.43 14.34 -17.71
N LEU A 19 -12.43 13.87 -16.96
CA LEU A 19 -12.30 12.67 -16.13
C LEU A 19 -12.01 11.41 -16.97
N ASP A 20 -12.63 11.26 -18.12
CA ASP A 20 -12.39 10.12 -19.01
C ASP A 20 -10.97 10.13 -19.57
N THR A 21 -10.43 11.31 -19.86
CA THR A 21 -9.01 11.48 -20.22
C THR A 21 -8.10 10.99 -19.09
N PHE A 22 -8.38 11.38 -17.84
CA PHE A 22 -7.63 10.90 -16.67
C PHE A 22 -7.71 9.39 -16.48
N ARG A 23 -8.90 8.80 -16.67
CA ARG A 23 -9.09 7.35 -16.62
C ARG A 23 -8.26 6.64 -17.69
N GLY A 24 -8.23 7.18 -18.91
CA GLY A 24 -7.40 6.65 -20.01
C GLY A 24 -5.91 6.67 -19.68
N HIS A 25 -5.41 7.75 -19.09
CA HIS A 25 -4.03 7.82 -18.62
C HIS A 25 -3.72 6.82 -17.50
N SER A 26 -4.66 6.61 -16.57
CA SER A 26 -4.52 5.62 -15.50
C SER A 26 -4.38 4.20 -16.06
N VAL A 27 -5.21 3.81 -17.04
CA VAL A 27 -5.13 2.50 -17.70
C VAL A 27 -3.81 2.32 -18.43
N THR A 28 -3.34 3.36 -19.14
CA THR A 28 -2.06 3.34 -19.86
C THR A 28 -0.90 3.11 -18.90
N ARG A 29 -0.90 3.83 -17.76
CA ARG A 29 0.11 3.68 -16.71
C ARG A 29 0.13 2.27 -16.13
N ASP A 30 -1.03 1.71 -15.82
CA ASP A 30 -1.14 0.36 -15.25
C ASP A 30 -0.67 -0.70 -16.24
N THR A 31 -1.04 -0.55 -17.52
CA THR A 31 -0.55 -1.41 -18.61
C THR A 31 0.97 -1.37 -18.72
N ALA A 32 1.57 -0.16 -18.67
CA ALA A 32 3.03 -0.01 -18.68
C ALA A 32 3.69 -0.66 -17.45
N ASN A 33 3.12 -0.48 -16.26
CA ASN A 33 3.62 -1.09 -15.03
C ASN A 33 3.64 -2.62 -15.12
N TRP A 34 2.55 -3.22 -15.62
CA TRP A 34 2.49 -4.67 -15.85
C TRP A 34 3.51 -5.14 -16.89
N ALA A 35 3.55 -4.48 -18.06
CA ALA A 35 4.47 -4.85 -19.13
C ALA A 35 5.95 -4.82 -18.69
N MET A 36 6.35 -3.77 -17.96
CA MET A 36 7.70 -3.67 -17.40
C MET A 36 7.98 -4.79 -16.39
N ALA A 37 7.04 -5.05 -15.48
CA ALA A 37 7.19 -6.08 -14.46
C ALA A 37 7.30 -7.49 -15.07
N ASP A 38 6.50 -7.76 -16.11
CA ASP A 38 6.49 -9.03 -16.84
C ASP A 38 7.78 -9.23 -17.62
N LEU A 39 8.25 -8.20 -18.33
CA LEU A 39 9.50 -8.27 -19.07
C LEU A 39 10.69 -8.63 -18.17
N ILE A 40 10.78 -7.99 -16.99
CA ILE A 40 11.83 -8.30 -16.01
C ILE A 40 11.68 -9.73 -15.48
N THR A 41 10.46 -10.15 -15.16
CA THR A 41 10.17 -11.51 -14.65
C THR A 41 10.52 -12.57 -15.69
N GLU A 42 10.20 -12.31 -16.97
CA GLU A 42 10.53 -13.19 -18.09
C GLU A 42 12.04 -13.27 -18.34
N ALA A 43 12.74 -12.13 -18.31
CA ALA A 43 14.20 -12.09 -18.46
C ALA A 43 14.89 -12.94 -17.38
N ARG A 44 14.46 -12.82 -16.12
CA ARG A 44 14.95 -13.64 -15.01
C ARG A 44 14.69 -15.13 -15.24
N ARG A 45 13.48 -15.50 -15.68
CA ARG A 45 13.11 -16.89 -15.97
C ARG A 45 13.95 -17.50 -17.10
N LYS A 46 14.31 -16.68 -18.10
CA LYS A 46 15.17 -17.09 -19.23
C LYS A 46 16.66 -17.12 -18.87
N GLY A 47 17.04 -16.78 -17.64
CA GLY A 47 18.45 -16.68 -17.25
C GLY A 47 19.20 -15.57 -17.98
N ILE A 48 18.48 -14.61 -18.59
CA ILE A 48 19.08 -13.43 -19.17
C ILE A 48 19.58 -12.62 -17.98
N GLY A 49 20.90 -12.43 -17.89
CA GLY A 49 21.59 -11.78 -16.77
C GLY A 49 21.22 -10.32 -16.51
N ALA A 50 20.13 -9.82 -17.11
CA ALA A 50 19.56 -8.51 -16.88
C ALA A 50 19.26 -8.36 -15.39
N THR A 51 20.17 -7.70 -14.70
CA THR A 51 20.00 -7.33 -13.31
C THR A 51 18.94 -6.25 -13.23
N THR A 52 18.22 -6.20 -12.12
CA THR A 52 17.31 -5.07 -11.86
C THR A 52 18.05 -3.72 -11.84
N SER A 53 19.39 -3.72 -11.75
CA SER A 53 20.24 -2.53 -11.87
C SER A 53 20.28 -2.00 -13.31
N GLU A 54 20.60 -2.84 -14.29
CA GLU A 54 20.70 -2.41 -15.70
C GLU A 54 19.35 -1.88 -16.22
N MET A 55 18.24 -2.51 -15.82
CA MET A 55 16.91 -1.99 -16.16
C MET A 55 16.54 -0.72 -15.39
N SER A 56 17.09 -0.53 -14.18
CA SER A 56 16.98 0.71 -13.42
C SER A 56 17.57 1.87 -14.22
N ASP A 57 18.75 1.65 -14.78
CA ASP A 57 19.51 2.65 -15.53
C ASP A 57 18.86 2.99 -16.87
N VAL A 58 18.36 1.98 -17.60
CA VAL A 58 17.67 2.18 -18.89
C VAL A 58 16.34 2.93 -18.73
N LEU A 59 15.59 2.65 -17.66
CA LEU A 59 14.26 3.22 -17.45
C LEU A 59 14.28 4.51 -16.61
N ASP A 60 15.44 4.91 -16.08
CA ASP A 60 15.59 5.99 -15.10
C ASP A 60 14.58 5.85 -13.93
N LEU A 61 14.46 4.62 -13.42
CA LEU A 61 13.55 4.27 -12.32
C LEU A 61 14.35 3.77 -11.13
N ALA A 62 13.91 4.08 -9.92
CA ALA A 62 14.52 3.54 -8.71
C ALA A 62 14.45 2.00 -8.66
N ARG A 63 15.57 1.35 -8.37
CA ARG A 63 15.68 -0.12 -8.24
C ARG A 63 14.63 -0.73 -7.30
N VAL A 64 14.30 -0.03 -6.21
CA VAL A 64 13.28 -0.45 -5.24
C VAL A 64 11.89 -0.52 -5.88
N LYS A 65 11.56 0.45 -6.74
CA LYS A 65 10.29 0.47 -7.49
C LYS A 65 10.22 -0.72 -8.45
N LEU A 66 11.27 -0.96 -9.23
CA LEU A 66 11.33 -2.11 -10.15
C LEU A 66 11.25 -3.45 -9.42
N SER A 67 11.97 -3.60 -8.31
CA SER A 67 11.93 -4.82 -7.49
C SER A 67 10.52 -5.06 -6.92
N THR A 68 9.83 -3.99 -6.52
CA THR A 68 8.43 -4.05 -6.10
C THR A 68 7.54 -4.51 -7.24
N SER A 69 7.66 -3.92 -8.43
CA SER A 69 6.87 -4.31 -9.60
C SER A 69 7.07 -5.78 -9.97
N VAL A 70 8.30 -6.29 -9.94
CA VAL A 70 8.59 -7.72 -10.19
C VAL A 70 7.94 -8.62 -9.15
N ARG A 71 7.99 -8.24 -7.87
CA ARG A 71 7.32 -8.99 -6.79
C ARG A 71 5.81 -9.08 -7.05
N ILE A 72 5.21 -7.99 -7.54
CA ILE A 72 3.77 -7.95 -7.88
C ILE A 72 3.46 -8.86 -9.07
N ALA A 73 4.22 -8.77 -10.17
CA ALA A 73 4.03 -9.64 -11.34
C ALA A 73 4.24 -11.13 -11.03
N THR A 74 5.17 -11.44 -10.12
CA THR A 74 5.36 -12.82 -9.64
C THR A 74 4.15 -13.28 -8.83
N ALA A 75 3.60 -12.42 -7.97
CA ALA A 75 2.44 -12.72 -7.15
C ALA A 75 1.13 -12.83 -7.97
N PHE A 76 1.05 -12.12 -9.08
CA PHE A 76 -0.10 -12.08 -10.00
C PHE A 76 0.37 -12.25 -11.46
N PRO A 77 0.59 -13.50 -11.91
CA PRO A 77 0.87 -13.80 -13.31
C PRO A 77 -0.27 -13.33 -14.24
N PRO A 78 -0.04 -13.10 -15.54
CA PRO A 78 -1.02 -12.53 -16.46
C PRO A 78 -2.42 -13.16 -16.39
N GLY A 79 -2.53 -14.49 -16.33
CA GLY A 79 -3.82 -15.19 -16.25
C GLY A 79 -4.51 -15.17 -14.88
N LYS A 80 -3.90 -14.56 -13.86
CA LYS A 80 -4.44 -14.45 -12.49
C LYS A 80 -4.67 -13.00 -12.04
N ARG A 81 -4.54 -12.04 -12.95
CA ARG A 81 -4.85 -10.63 -12.69
C ARG A 81 -6.33 -10.38 -12.88
N ASP A 82 -6.85 -9.38 -12.17
CA ASP A 82 -8.20 -8.88 -12.43
C ASP A 82 -8.12 -7.48 -13.05
N GLU A 83 -8.48 -7.37 -14.32
CA GLU A 83 -8.39 -6.11 -15.09
C GLU A 83 -9.31 -5.00 -14.55
N ARG A 84 -10.27 -5.34 -13.69
CA ARG A 84 -11.12 -4.36 -13.01
C ARG A 84 -10.40 -3.62 -11.88
N LEU A 85 -9.23 -4.12 -11.48
CA LEU A 85 -8.43 -3.57 -10.37
C LEU A 85 -7.12 -2.97 -10.86
N SER A 86 -6.72 -1.87 -10.23
CA SER A 86 -5.48 -1.17 -10.59
C SER A 86 -4.24 -1.97 -10.20
N PHE A 87 -3.10 -1.63 -10.82
CA PHE A 87 -1.79 -2.17 -10.44
C PHE A 87 -1.48 -1.95 -8.95
N GLU A 88 -1.87 -0.80 -8.39
CA GLU A 88 -1.67 -0.49 -6.97
C GLU A 88 -2.51 -1.36 -6.04
N VAL A 89 -3.73 -1.75 -6.43
CA VAL A 89 -4.53 -2.71 -5.64
C VAL A 89 -3.79 -4.05 -5.55
N HIS A 90 -3.30 -4.54 -6.69
CA HIS A 90 -2.46 -5.75 -6.72
C HIS A 90 -1.19 -5.56 -5.88
N SER A 91 -0.57 -4.37 -5.92
CA SER A 91 0.58 -4.04 -5.08
C SER A 91 0.32 -4.25 -3.59
N GLN A 92 -0.80 -3.73 -3.09
CA GLN A 92 -1.15 -3.86 -1.66
C GLN A 92 -1.41 -5.32 -1.28
N LEU A 93 -2.07 -6.09 -2.15
CA LEU A 93 -2.42 -7.49 -1.88
C LEU A 93 -1.26 -8.47 -2.13
N SER A 94 -0.22 -8.07 -2.87
CA SER A 94 0.94 -8.93 -3.20
C SER A 94 1.71 -9.48 -1.99
N CYS A 95 1.52 -8.89 -0.81
CA CYS A 95 2.17 -9.34 0.42
C CYS A 95 1.41 -10.47 1.15
N LEU A 96 0.18 -10.79 0.72
CA LEU A 96 -0.62 -11.87 1.29
C LEU A 96 -0.14 -13.25 0.79
N PRO A 97 -0.30 -14.33 1.57
CA PRO A 97 -0.10 -15.70 1.10
C PRO A 97 -1.02 -16.06 -0.08
N ASP A 98 -0.60 -17.00 -0.92
CA ASP A 98 -1.25 -17.26 -2.22
C ASP A 98 -2.75 -17.51 -2.12
N GLU A 99 -3.22 -18.39 -1.22
CA GLU A 99 -4.65 -18.69 -1.05
C GLU A 99 -5.45 -17.42 -0.69
N THR A 100 -5.08 -16.74 0.38
CA THR A 100 -5.77 -15.52 0.81
C THR A 100 -5.64 -14.38 -0.20
N ARG A 101 -4.51 -14.30 -0.91
CA ARG A 101 -4.26 -13.26 -1.92
C ARG A 101 -5.34 -13.30 -3.01
N PHE A 102 -5.63 -14.47 -3.57
CA PHE A 102 -6.59 -14.59 -4.66
C PHE A 102 -8.04 -14.47 -4.19
N GLU A 103 -8.36 -14.98 -2.99
CA GLU A 103 -9.68 -14.75 -2.37
C GLU A 103 -9.92 -13.24 -2.15
N THR A 104 -8.94 -12.55 -1.56
CA THR A 104 -9.03 -11.10 -1.30
C THR A 104 -9.09 -10.31 -2.61
N LEU A 105 -8.38 -10.75 -3.65
CA LEU A 105 -8.44 -10.13 -4.98
C LEU A 105 -9.85 -10.24 -5.57
N ALA A 106 -10.50 -11.41 -5.47
CA ALA A 106 -11.86 -11.61 -5.95
C ALA A 106 -12.86 -10.71 -5.21
N THR A 107 -12.75 -10.62 -3.88
CA THR A 107 -13.55 -9.69 -3.07
C THR A 107 -13.30 -8.24 -3.47
N ALA A 108 -12.04 -7.85 -3.65
CA ALA A 108 -11.68 -6.51 -4.06
C ALA A 108 -12.32 -6.12 -5.40
N ALA A 109 -12.35 -7.05 -6.36
CA ALA A 109 -12.94 -6.81 -7.67
C ALA A 109 -14.48 -6.78 -7.62
N ALA A 110 -15.11 -7.64 -6.81
CA ALA A 110 -16.55 -7.66 -6.63
C ALA A 110 -17.08 -6.37 -5.96
N GLU A 111 -16.32 -5.82 -5.01
CA GLU A 111 -16.71 -4.65 -4.23
C GLU A 111 -16.09 -3.33 -4.72
N GLY A 112 -15.35 -3.36 -5.83
CA GLY A 112 -14.72 -2.17 -6.41
C GLY A 112 -13.73 -1.47 -5.48
N TRP A 113 -12.85 -2.23 -4.83
CA TRP A 113 -11.87 -1.66 -3.90
C TRP A 113 -10.88 -0.74 -4.59
N GLY A 114 -10.65 0.43 -3.99
CA GLY A 114 -9.48 1.26 -4.27
C GLY A 114 -8.26 0.87 -3.41
N GLU A 115 -7.10 1.46 -3.73
CA GLU A 115 -5.83 1.18 -3.07
C GLU A 115 -5.91 1.26 -1.53
N ARG A 116 -6.55 2.30 -1.00
CA ARG A 116 -6.66 2.51 0.46
C ARG A 116 -7.34 1.33 1.16
N ARG A 117 -8.39 0.77 0.56
CA ARG A 117 -9.15 -0.35 1.12
C ARG A 117 -8.36 -1.65 1.01
N ALA A 118 -7.70 -1.89 -0.12
CA ALA A 118 -6.80 -3.01 -0.30
C ALA A 118 -5.64 -3.00 0.72
N LYS A 119 -5.06 -1.81 0.97
CA LYS A 119 -4.03 -1.63 2.01
C LYS A 119 -4.56 -1.94 3.41
N ALA A 120 -5.76 -1.46 3.74
CA ALA A 120 -6.38 -1.74 5.04
C ALA A 120 -6.60 -3.24 5.25
N ALA A 121 -7.11 -3.95 4.24
CA ALA A 121 -7.29 -5.41 4.29
C ALA A 121 -5.95 -6.15 4.46
N ALA A 122 -4.91 -5.75 3.72
CA ALA A 122 -3.59 -6.36 3.85
C ALA A 122 -2.92 -6.10 5.21
N VAL A 123 -3.22 -4.98 5.85
CA VAL A 123 -2.78 -4.68 7.23
C VAL A 123 -3.58 -5.50 8.24
N ALA A 124 -4.91 -5.54 8.12
CA ALA A 124 -5.79 -6.31 9.01
C ALA A 124 -5.40 -7.79 9.01
N TYR A 125 -5.20 -8.39 7.83
CA TYR A 125 -4.72 -9.75 7.69
C TYR A 125 -3.42 -10.01 8.46
N ARG A 126 -2.43 -9.11 8.32
CA ARG A 126 -1.15 -9.23 9.02
C ARG A 126 -1.29 -9.05 10.51
N GLN A 127 -2.20 -8.20 10.98
CA GLN A 127 -2.46 -8.00 12.41
C GLN A 127 -3.16 -9.22 13.02
N GLU A 128 -4.13 -9.81 12.33
CA GLU A 128 -4.86 -11.00 12.79
C GLU A 128 -3.96 -12.24 12.85
N ARG A 129 -3.03 -12.37 11.89
CA ARG A 129 -2.08 -13.50 11.82
C ARG A 129 -0.73 -13.24 12.45
N ALA A 130 -0.43 -12.01 12.86
CA ALA A 130 0.63 -11.74 13.80
C ALA A 130 0.19 -12.24 15.19
N GLY A 131 0.04 -13.56 15.33
CA GLY A 131 0.41 -14.17 16.59
C GLY A 131 1.86 -13.77 16.80
N PHE A 132 2.12 -12.93 17.81
CA PHE A 132 3.46 -12.54 18.21
C PHE A 132 4.23 -13.81 18.62
N VAL A 133 4.78 -14.54 17.65
CA VAL A 133 5.95 -15.38 17.84
C VAL A 133 7.14 -14.47 17.58
N ASP A 134 7.25 -13.45 18.42
CA ASP A 134 8.38 -12.54 18.43
C ASP A 134 9.13 -12.90 19.70
N GLU A 135 10.31 -13.49 19.56
CA GLU A 135 11.23 -13.71 20.69
C GLU A 135 11.56 -12.38 21.38
N ASP A 136 11.24 -11.23 20.74
CA ASP A 136 11.39 -9.88 21.28
C ASP A 136 10.10 -9.03 21.16
N ARG A 137 8.96 -9.63 21.52
CA ARG A 137 7.65 -8.95 21.57
C ARG A 137 7.69 -7.63 22.36
N GLU A 138 8.50 -7.58 23.41
CA GLU A 138 8.66 -6.38 24.23
C GLU A 138 9.32 -5.23 23.47
N ALA A 139 10.41 -5.48 22.72
CA ALA A 139 11.01 -4.45 21.87
C ALA A 139 10.05 -3.96 20.79
N THR A 140 9.30 -4.86 20.16
CA THR A 140 8.30 -4.46 19.16
C THR A 140 7.20 -3.58 19.76
N LEU A 141 6.66 -3.95 20.93
CA LEU A 141 5.66 -3.15 21.63
C LEU A 141 6.23 -1.80 22.08
N ALA A 142 7.47 -1.76 22.59
CA ALA A 142 8.15 -0.51 22.97
C ALA A 142 8.31 0.43 21.77
N VAL A 143 8.73 -0.07 20.61
CA VAL A 143 8.83 0.71 19.36
C VAL A 143 7.46 1.26 18.94
N HIS A 144 6.39 0.50 19.11
CA HIS A 144 5.03 0.98 18.81
C HIS A 144 4.61 2.11 19.76
N VAL A 145 4.88 1.99 21.06
CA VAL A 145 4.63 3.05 22.05
C VAL A 145 5.44 4.30 21.71
N MET A 146 6.73 4.18 21.41
CA MET A 146 7.58 5.31 21.01
C MET A 146 7.06 6.02 19.76
N ARG A 147 6.63 5.27 18.74
CA ARG A 147 6.05 5.84 17.52
C ARG A 147 4.72 6.55 17.78
N ALA A 148 3.87 5.99 18.63
CA ALA A 148 2.61 6.62 19.03
C ALA A 148 2.89 7.92 19.81
N TRP A 149 3.81 7.88 20.78
CA TRP A 149 4.23 9.04 21.55
C TRP A 149 4.77 10.16 20.66
N ASN A 150 5.67 9.85 19.73
CA ASN A 150 6.27 10.83 18.82
C ASN A 150 5.26 11.49 17.86
N ARG A 151 4.13 10.83 17.59
CA ARG A 151 3.05 11.37 16.75
C ARG A 151 1.95 12.07 17.54
N ALA A 152 1.85 11.84 18.85
CA ALA A 152 0.86 12.48 19.71
C ALA A 152 1.10 14.00 19.78
N THR A 153 0.00 14.76 19.86
CA THR A 153 0.07 16.21 20.11
C THR A 153 0.54 16.48 21.54
N PRO A 154 1.04 17.69 21.86
CA PRO A 154 1.44 18.04 23.22
C PRO A 154 0.34 17.77 24.25
N GLU A 155 -0.91 18.12 23.94
CA GLU A 155 -2.06 17.97 24.84
C GLU A 155 -2.38 16.49 25.10
N ALA A 156 -2.25 15.64 24.09
CA ALA A 156 -2.45 14.20 24.25
C ALA A 156 -1.35 13.55 25.11
N ARG A 157 -0.12 14.09 25.08
CA ARG A 157 0.97 13.64 25.94
C ARG A 157 0.78 14.09 27.39
N GLU A 158 0.35 15.33 27.61
CA GLU A 158 -0.01 15.84 28.95
C GLU A 158 -1.13 15.00 29.56
N TYR A 159 -2.23 14.79 28.83
CA TYR A 159 -3.33 13.97 29.31
C TYR A 159 -2.92 12.51 29.58
N PHE A 160 -2.04 11.94 28.76
CA PHE A 160 -1.50 10.61 29.04
C PHE A 160 -0.66 10.58 30.33
N ASN A 161 0.11 11.63 30.63
CA ASN A 161 0.87 11.73 31.88
C ASN A 161 -0.05 11.81 33.10
N ASP A 162 -1.16 12.55 33.02
CA ASP A 162 -2.17 12.60 34.10
C ASP A 162 -2.76 11.20 34.35
N LEU A 163 -3.13 10.49 33.28
CA LEU A 163 -3.63 9.11 33.38
C LEU A 163 -2.58 8.15 33.93
N ARG A 164 -1.30 8.36 33.60
CA ARG A 164 -0.17 7.56 34.10
C ARG A 164 -0.01 7.69 35.62
N GLU A 165 -0.13 8.90 36.16
CA GLU A 165 -0.08 9.15 37.60
C GLU A 165 -1.23 8.45 38.32
N ILE A 166 -2.44 8.52 37.76
CA ILE A 166 -3.62 7.82 38.29
C ILE A 166 -3.41 6.29 38.26
N ALA A 167 -2.75 5.78 37.22
CA ALA A 167 -2.49 4.35 37.04
C ALA A 167 -1.29 3.81 37.86
N GLY A 168 -0.52 4.67 38.52
CA GLY A 168 0.61 4.26 39.36
C GLY A 168 1.79 3.63 38.60
N LEU A 169 1.98 3.97 37.32
CA LEU A 169 3.09 3.45 36.51
C LEU A 169 4.39 4.22 36.85
N GLY A 170 5.38 3.55 37.43
CA GLY A 170 6.67 4.13 37.81
C GLY A 170 7.62 4.39 36.62
N ILE A 171 8.54 5.33 36.79
CA ILE A 171 9.65 5.59 35.86
C ILE A 171 10.90 4.88 36.39
N ILE A 172 11.66 4.21 35.52
CA ILE A 172 13.06 3.93 35.78
C ILE A 172 13.81 5.21 35.45
N ASP A 173 14.23 5.93 36.48
CA ASP A 173 15.11 7.09 36.34
C ASP A 173 16.54 6.57 36.17
N GLU A 174 17.17 6.79 35.01
CA GLU A 174 18.55 6.32 34.74
C GLU A 174 19.62 7.25 35.34
N ASP A 175 19.22 8.33 36.02
CA ASP A 175 20.13 9.30 36.65
C ASP A 175 20.20 9.23 38.20
N ALA A 176 19.92 8.05 38.78
CA ALA A 176 20.05 7.79 40.24
C ALA A 176 21.31 6.99 40.62
#